data_AF-A0AAW2CP47-F1
#
_entry.id   AF-A0AAW2CP47-F1
#
_cell.length_a   1.000
_cell.length_b   1.000
_cell.length_c   1.000
_cell.angle_alpha   90.00
_cell.angle_beta   90.00
_cell.angle_gamma   90.00
#
_symmetry.space_group_name_H-M   'P 1'
#
loop_
_entity.id
_entity.type
_entity.pdbx_description
1 polymer ?
#
loop_
_entity_poly.entity_id
_entity_poly.type
_entity_poly.pdbx_seq_one_letter_code
_entity_poly.pdbx_strand_id
1 'polypeptide(L)'
;MSSKSKKRRLAEDDELGNVISQSFDNVSKAIDRATEVMAKCYSKSYRAEVHTALGVLDLDPISKTEAYIFFMENPTYKEMFFGCPDHERKCVLLTLMSRPKN
;
A
#
# COMPACT_ATOMS: atom_id res chain seq x y z
N MET A 1 -53.33 5.09 31.92
CA MET A 1 -52.46 5.65 30.88
C MET A 1 -51.40 4.64 30.47
N SER A 2 -51.02 4.68 29.19
CA SER A 2 -50.52 3.57 28.35
C SER A 2 -49.08 3.10 28.66
N SER A 3 -48.95 1.92 29.28
CA SER A 3 -47.69 1.17 29.45
C SER A 3 -47.28 0.38 28.19
N LYS A 4 -48.24 0.05 27.32
CA LYS A 4 -47.97 -0.63 26.03
C LYS A 4 -47.19 0.25 25.04
N SER A 5 -47.47 1.56 24.99
CA SER A 5 -46.79 2.47 24.06
C SER A 5 -45.30 2.67 24.37
N LYS A 6 -44.93 2.67 25.66
CA LYS A 6 -43.56 2.87 26.13
C LYS A 6 -42.66 1.67 25.80
N LYS A 7 -43.20 0.45 25.92
CA LYS A 7 -42.47 -0.81 25.63
C LYS A 7 -42.20 -0.98 24.14
N ARG A 8 -43.09 -0.50 23.28
CA ARG A 8 -42.94 -0.55 21.82
C ARG A 8 -41.88 0.43 21.31
N ARG A 9 -41.83 1.66 21.85
CA ARG A 9 -40.79 2.65 21.50
C ARG A 9 -39.38 2.20 21.87
N LEU A 10 -39.19 1.57 23.03
CA LEU A 10 -37.90 1.02 23.45
C LEU A 10 -37.38 -0.07 22.51
N ALA A 11 -38.26 -0.91 21.97
CA ALA A 11 -37.87 -1.94 21.01
C ALA A 11 -37.53 -1.35 19.63
N GLU A 12 -38.27 -0.33 19.18
CA GLU A 12 -38.00 0.39 17.92
C GLU A 12 -36.67 1.18 17.99
N ASP A 13 -36.34 1.79 19.14
CA ASP A 13 -35.07 2.50 19.36
C ASP A 13 -33.86 1.54 19.42
N ASP A 14 -34.03 0.36 20.02
CA ASP A 14 -32.98 -0.68 20.10
C ASP A 14 -32.71 -1.32 18.74
N GLU A 15 -33.75 -1.53 17.94
CA GLU A 15 -33.65 -2.00 16.55
C GLU A 15 -32.96 -0.94 15.66
N LEU A 16 -33.30 0.34 15.82
CA LEU A 16 -32.62 1.43 15.12
C LEU A 16 -31.13 1.52 15.49
N GLY A 17 -30.79 1.38 16.77
CA GLY A 17 -29.40 1.34 17.26
C GLY A 17 -28.60 0.17 16.66
N ASN A 18 -29.23 -1.00 16.54
CA ASN A 18 -28.63 -2.17 15.91
C ASN A 18 -28.38 -1.96 14.40
N VAL A 19 -29.33 -1.37 13.67
CA VAL A 19 -29.17 -1.05 12.24
C VAL A 19 -28.03 -0.05 12.01
N ILE A 20 -27.93 0.97 12.86
CA ILE A 20 -26.86 1.98 12.80
C ILE A 20 -25.49 1.32 13.05
N SER A 21 -25.38 0.48 14.08
CA SER A 21 -24.14 -0.22 14.41
C SER A 21 -23.69 -1.15 13.27
N GLN A 22 -24.62 -1.91 12.71
CA GLN A 22 -24.36 -2.80 11.57
C GLN A 22 -23.88 -2.02 10.34
N SER A 23 -24.41 -0.81 10.13
CA SER A 23 -24.01 0.07 9.04
C SER A 23 -22.58 0.55 9.19
N PHE A 24 -22.17 0.95 10.41
CA PHE A 24 -20.78 1.32 10.70
C PHE A 24 -19.81 0.15 10.52
N ASP A 25 -20.18 -1.05 10.97
CA ASP A 25 -19.36 -2.26 10.76
C ASP A 25 -19.16 -2.57 9.27
N ASN A 26 -20.20 -2.39 8.47
CA ASN A 26 -20.13 -2.61 7.02
C ASN A 26 -19.21 -1.58 6.35
N VAL A 27 -19.27 -0.31 6.76
CA VAL A 27 -18.37 0.75 6.28
C VAL A 27 -16.92 0.44 6.67
N SER A 28 -16.68 0.06 7.92
CA SER A 28 -15.34 -0.31 8.42
C SER A 28 -14.74 -1.46 7.60
N LYS A 29 -15.50 -2.55 7.40
CA LYS A 29 -15.07 -3.69 6.57
C LYS A 29 -14.80 -3.31 5.11
N ALA A 30 -15.55 -2.34 4.57
CA ALA A 30 -15.32 -1.86 3.21
C ALA A 30 -14.01 -1.06 3.10
N ILE A 31 -13.70 -0.24 4.11
CA ILE A 31 -12.44 0.52 4.20
C ILE A 31 -11.24 -0.44 4.34
N ASP A 32 -11.34 -1.46 5.18
CA ASP A 32 -10.27 -2.46 5.35
C ASP A 32 -9.98 -3.19 4.03
N ARG A 33 -11.04 -3.66 3.34
CA ARG A 33 -10.91 -4.30 2.02
C ARG A 33 -10.32 -3.36 0.97
N ALA A 34 -10.74 -2.10 0.96
CA ALA A 34 -10.18 -1.11 0.04
C ALA A 34 -8.69 -0.89 0.30
N THR A 35 -8.29 -0.83 1.57
CA THR A 35 -6.89 -0.69 1.99
C THR A 35 -6.05 -1.90 1.57
N GLU A 36 -6.55 -3.12 1.77
CA GLU A 36 -5.88 -4.34 1.31
C GLU A 36 -5.72 -4.39 -0.21
N VAL A 37 -6.76 -4.00 -0.95
CA VAL A 37 -6.72 -3.97 -2.42
C VAL A 37 -5.70 -2.94 -2.89
N MET A 38 -5.69 -1.74 -2.30
CA MET A 38 -4.68 -0.73 -2.60
C MET A 38 -3.27 -1.26 -2.31
N ALA A 39 -3.03 -1.84 -1.12
CA ALA A 39 -1.74 -2.43 -0.78
C ALA A 39 -1.30 -3.49 -1.81
N LYS A 40 -2.21 -4.35 -2.28
CA LYS A 40 -1.93 -5.36 -3.32
C LYS A 40 -1.64 -4.75 -4.70
N CYS A 41 -2.32 -3.65 -5.04
CA CYS A 41 -2.07 -2.92 -6.29
C CYS A 41 -0.70 -2.22 -6.28
N TYR A 42 -0.31 -1.64 -5.13
CA TYR A 42 1.01 -1.02 -4.94
C TYR A 42 2.13 -2.06 -4.79
N SER A 43 1.83 -3.24 -4.25
CA SER A 43 2.79 -4.34 -4.11
C SER A 43 3.00 -5.15 -5.39
N LYS A 44 2.58 -4.66 -6.57
CA LYS A 44 2.93 -5.30 -7.84
C LYS A 44 4.41 -5.63 -7.81
N SER A 45 4.70 -6.91 -7.94
CA SER A 45 5.99 -7.50 -7.62
C SER A 45 7.07 -6.92 -8.53
N TYR A 46 7.69 -5.83 -8.08
CA TYR A 46 8.80 -5.20 -8.78
C TYR A 46 10.00 -6.13 -8.96
N ARG A 47 10.01 -7.38 -8.46
CA ARG A 47 11.18 -8.25 -8.57
C ARG A 47 11.59 -8.51 -10.02
N ALA A 48 10.64 -8.88 -10.89
CA ALA A 48 10.91 -9.08 -12.31
C ALA A 48 11.21 -7.75 -13.04
N GLU A 49 10.51 -6.69 -12.64
CA GLU A 49 10.68 -5.35 -13.19
C GLU A 49 12.04 -4.73 -12.82
N VAL A 50 12.55 -4.99 -11.61
CA VAL A 50 13.86 -4.54 -11.13
C VAL A 50 14.95 -5.22 -11.94
N HIS A 51 14.88 -6.54 -12.13
CA HIS A 51 15.87 -7.23 -12.97
C HIS A 51 15.88 -6.69 -14.41
N THR A 52 14.69 -6.44 -14.98
CA THR A 52 14.57 -5.90 -16.34
C THR A 52 15.13 -4.47 -16.41
N ALA A 53 14.73 -3.61 -15.46
CA ALA A 53 15.14 -2.21 -15.41
C ALA A 53 16.65 -2.07 -15.13
N LEU A 54 17.22 -2.88 -14.23
CA LEU A 54 18.67 -2.92 -14.01
C LEU A 54 19.40 -3.53 -15.21
N GLY A 55 18.78 -4.47 -15.92
CA GLY A 55 19.34 -5.12 -17.10
C GLY A 55 19.70 -4.14 -18.21
N VAL A 56 18.84 -3.12 -18.43
CA VAL A 56 19.05 -2.06 -19.44
C VAL A 56 20.01 -0.96 -18.98
N LEU A 57 20.38 -0.92 -17.69
CA LEU A 57 21.40 0.02 -17.23
C LEU A 57 22.79 -0.50 -17.62
N ASP A 58 23.62 0.43 -18.07
CA ASP A 58 25.04 0.23 -18.31
C ASP A 58 25.78 0.19 -16.96
N LEU A 59 25.66 -0.94 -16.28
CA LEU A 59 26.30 -1.26 -15.00
C LEU A 59 26.98 -2.62 -15.14
N ASP A 60 28.09 -2.83 -14.43
CA ASP A 60 28.71 -4.14 -14.35
C ASP A 60 27.84 -5.13 -13.52
N PRO A 61 28.07 -6.45 -13.66
CA PRO A 61 27.25 -7.46 -12.97
C PRO A 61 27.25 -7.35 -11.44
N ILE A 62 28.35 -6.89 -10.82
CA ILE A 62 28.45 -6.73 -9.37
C ILE A 62 27.56 -5.55 -8.96
N SER A 63 27.72 -4.39 -9.60
CA SER A 63 26.88 -3.21 -9.34
C SER A 63 25.39 -3.49 -9.56
N LYS A 64 25.01 -4.31 -10.55
CA LYS A 64 23.60 -4.74 -10.75
C LYS A 64 23.09 -5.57 -9.58
N THR A 65 23.93 -6.47 -9.06
CA THR A 65 23.58 -7.31 -7.91
C THR A 65 23.43 -6.47 -6.64
N GLU A 66 24.35 -5.54 -6.40
CA GLU A 66 24.28 -4.61 -5.27
C GLU A 66 23.05 -3.70 -5.35
N ALA A 67 22.74 -3.16 -6.53
CA ALA A 67 21.54 -2.36 -6.76
C ALA A 67 20.25 -3.15 -6.51
N TYR A 68 20.22 -4.43 -6.91
CA TYR A 68 19.08 -5.31 -6.62
C TYR A 68 18.89 -5.49 -5.12
N ILE A 69 19.95 -5.84 -4.39
CA ILE A 69 19.92 -6.00 -2.92
C ILE A 69 19.46 -4.70 -2.26
N PHE A 70 20.04 -3.57 -2.67
CA PHE A 70 19.68 -2.25 -2.18
C PHE A 70 18.17 -1.95 -2.32
N PHE A 71 17.56 -2.26 -3.46
CA PHE A 71 16.13 -2.05 -3.66
C PHE A 71 15.22 -3.05 -2.92
N MET A 72 15.72 -4.24 -2.60
CA MET A 72 14.98 -5.18 -1.74
C MET A 72 15.01 -4.73 -0.28
N GLU A 73 16.12 -4.13 0.16
CA GLU A 73 16.27 -3.56 1.51
C GLU A 73 15.55 -2.21 1.68
N ASN A 74 15.37 -1.44 0.60
CA ASN A 74 14.86 -0.05 0.65
C ASN A 74 13.64 0.15 -0.29
N PRO A 75 12.42 -0.23 0.13
CA PRO A 75 11.22 -0.14 -0.71
C PRO A 75 10.90 1.27 -1.22
N THR A 76 11.06 2.30 -0.39
CA THR A 76 10.82 3.69 -0.78
C THR A 76 11.76 4.15 -1.90
N TYR A 77 13.02 3.74 -1.86
CA TYR A 77 13.99 4.08 -2.89
C TYR A 77 13.74 3.34 -4.21
N LYS A 78 13.18 2.13 -4.12
CA LYS A 78 12.69 1.40 -5.30
C LYS A 78 11.54 2.15 -5.96
N GLU A 79 10.58 2.68 -5.21
CA GLU A 79 9.50 3.51 -5.77
C GLU A 79 10.04 4.78 -6.45
N MET A 80 11.00 5.47 -5.83
CA MET A 80 11.65 6.64 -6.45
C MET A 80 12.35 6.28 -7.76
N PHE A 81 13.01 5.12 -7.83
CA PHE A 81 13.66 4.64 -9.05
C PHE A 81 12.66 4.33 -10.17
N PHE A 82 11.52 3.70 -9.87
CA PHE A 82 10.49 3.44 -10.89
C PHE A 82 9.63 4.67 -11.24
N GLY A 83 9.58 5.67 -10.35
CA GLY A 83 8.88 6.93 -10.61
C GLY A 83 9.63 7.88 -11.54
N CYS A 84 10.93 7.69 -11.76
CA CYS A 84 11.72 8.53 -12.67
C CYS A 84 11.74 7.97 -14.11
N PRO A 85 11.90 8.84 -15.13
CA PRO A 85 12.05 8.43 -16.52
C PRO A 85 13.21 7.46 -16.74
N ASP A 86 13.05 6.53 -17.68
CA ASP A 86 14.04 5.46 -17.96
C ASP A 86 15.47 5.98 -18.17
N HIS A 87 15.64 7.12 -18.83
CA HIS A 87 16.94 7.72 -19.12
C HIS A 87 17.61 8.36 -17.88
N GLU A 88 16.86 8.64 -16.82
CA GLU A 88 17.37 9.22 -15.57
C GLU A 88 17.70 8.16 -14.51
N ARG A 89 17.17 6.94 -14.68
CA ARG A 89 17.27 5.83 -13.71
C ARG A 89 18.69 5.53 -13.24
N LYS A 90 19.68 5.58 -14.13
CA LYS A 90 21.10 5.35 -13.75
C LYS A 90 21.58 6.42 -12.77
N CYS A 91 21.29 7.70 -13.04
CA CYS A 91 21.68 8.82 -12.17
C CYS A 91 20.97 8.73 -10.81
N VAL A 92 19.67 8.43 -10.82
CA VAL A 92 18.87 8.27 -9.60
C VAL A 92 19.41 7.12 -8.75
N LEU A 93 19.66 5.95 -9.34
CA LEU A 93 20.21 4.80 -8.63
C LEU A 93 21.53 5.12 -7.93
N LEU A 94 22.49 5.71 -8.65
CA LEU A 94 23.81 6.07 -8.10
C LEU A 94 23.68 7.09 -6.96
N THR A 95 22.77 8.06 -7.11
CA THR A 95 22.49 9.04 -6.06
C THR A 95 21.92 8.39 -4.81
N LEU A 96 20.99 7.44 -4.96
CA LEU A 96 20.35 6.75 -3.84
C LEU A 96 21.33 5.83 -3.10
N MET A 97 22.14 5.06 -3.83
CA MET A 97 23.14 4.15 -3.24
C MET A 97 24.29 4.88 -2.55
N SER A 98 24.54 6.15 -2.90
CA SER A 98 25.56 6.99 -2.26
C SER A 98 25.09 7.62 -0.95
N ARG A 99 23.80 7.52 -0.61
CA ARG A 99 23.27 8.07 0.65
C ARG A 99 23.71 7.20 1.84
N PRO A 100 24.00 7.81 3.00
CA PRO A 100 24.26 7.04 4.22
C PRO A 100 23.05 6.18 4.56
N LYS A 101 23.30 4.92 4.96
CA LYS A 101 22.25 4.05 5.51
C LYS A 101 21.81 4.64 6.86
N ASN A 102 20.52 4.96 6.99
CA ASN A 102 19.92 5.39 8.25
C ASN A 102 19.80 4.22 9.23
#